data_AF-A0A395M0F0-F1
#
_entry.id   AF-A0A395M0F0-F1
#
_cell.length_a   1.000
_cell.length_b   1.000
_cell.length_c   1.000
_cell.angle_alpha   90.00
_cell.angle_beta   90.00
_cell.angle_gamma   90.00
#
_symmetry.space_group_name_H-M   'P 1'
#
loop_
_entity.id
_entity.type
_entity.pdbx_description
1 polymer ?
#
loop_
_entity_poly.entity_id
_entity_poly.type
_entity_poly.pdbx_seq_one_letter_code
_entity_poly.pdbx_strand_id
1 'polypeptide(L)'
;MQIIDTQPTPNPNALKFIVNGTFPPGSHAFMSAKEAEKDPLAKEIFALGDVTSVFYMNNFLTVSKTPTGDWNKLRDGIFAAVAKI
;
A
#
# COMPACT_ATOMS: atom_id res chain seq x y z
N MET A 1 8.85 0.65 -10.37
CA MET A 1 8.68 -0.82 -10.24
C MET A 1 7.23 -1.20 -10.58
N GLN A 2 6.85 -2.48 -10.62
CA GLN A 2 5.48 -2.90 -10.95
C GLN A 2 4.96 -3.98 -9.99
N ILE A 3 3.65 -3.96 -9.73
CA ILE A 3 2.96 -5.02 -8.99
C ILE A 3 2.74 -6.20 -9.94
N ILE A 4 3.21 -7.38 -9.55
CA ILE A 4 3.14 -8.61 -10.35
C ILE A 4 2.17 -9.65 -9.79
N ASP A 5 1.84 -9.55 -8.50
CA ASP A 5 0.89 -10.45 -7.85
C ASP A 5 0.19 -9.71 -6.71
N THR A 6 -1.01 -10.16 -6.35
CA THR A 6 -1.70 -9.68 -5.17
C THR A 6 -2.38 -10.82 -4.42
N GLN A 7 -2.12 -10.86 -3.11
CA GLN A 7 -2.42 -11.99 -2.25
C GLN A 7 -3.36 -11.52 -1.11
N PRO A 8 -4.41 -12.28 -0.80
CA PRO A 8 -5.24 -12.00 0.35
C PRO A 8 -4.45 -12.19 1.65
N THR A 9 -4.93 -11.57 2.72
CA THR A 9 -4.44 -11.81 4.09
C THR A 9 -5.56 -12.36 4.96
N PRO A 10 -5.28 -12.90 6.15
CA PRO A 10 -6.33 -13.28 7.10
C PRO A 10 -7.24 -12.11 7.52
N ASN A 11 -6.76 -10.86 7.40
CA ASN A 11 -7.57 -9.67 7.59
C ASN A 11 -8.29 -9.33 6.26
N PRO A 12 -9.63 -9.40 6.19
CA PRO A 12 -10.38 -9.11 4.95
C PRO A 12 -10.25 -7.65 4.49
N ASN A 13 -9.84 -6.76 5.40
CA ASN A 13 -9.59 -5.36 5.10
C ASN A 13 -8.15 -5.09 4.68
N ALA A 14 -7.28 -6.09 4.58
CA ALA A 14 -5.90 -5.92 4.16
C ALA A 14 -5.55 -6.81 2.96
N LEU A 15 -4.80 -6.24 2.03
CA LEU A 15 -4.37 -6.88 0.80
C LEU A 15 -2.87 -6.70 0.63
N LYS A 16 -2.18 -7.78 0.26
CA LYS A 16 -0.73 -7.79 0.02
C LYS A 16 -0.46 -7.72 -1.48
N PHE A 17 0.41 -6.82 -1.89
CA PHE A 17 0.86 -6.61 -3.26
C PHE A 17 2.33 -7.01 -3.35
N ILE A 18 2.68 -7.85 -4.33
CA ILE A 18 4.05 -8.28 -4.59
C ILE A 18 4.56 -7.50 -5.79
N VAL A 19 5.78 -6.97 -5.69
CA VAL A 19 6.42 -6.19 -6.74
C VAL A 19 7.60 -6.94 -7.36
N ASN A 20 7.96 -6.60 -8.59
CA ASN A 20 9.15 -7.13 -9.28
C ASN A 20 10.46 -6.41 -8.91
N GLY A 21 10.46 -5.59 -7.86
CA GLY A 21 11.62 -4.86 -7.36
C GLY A 21 11.70 -4.93 -5.84
N THR A 22 12.60 -4.13 -5.26
CA THR A 22 12.79 -4.08 -3.81
C THR A 22 12.59 -2.64 -3.34
N PHE A 23 11.77 -2.47 -2.30
CA PHE A 23 11.60 -1.25 -1.55
C PHE A 23 12.89 -0.86 -0.80
N PRO A 24 13.01 0.39 -0.33
CA PRO A 24 14.15 0.81 0.48
C PRO A 24 14.37 -0.13 1.68
N PRO A 25 15.63 -0.33 2.12
CA PRO A 25 15.93 -1.20 3.24
C PRO A 25 15.12 -0.87 4.50
N GLY A 26 14.85 -1.91 5.29
CA GLY A 26 14.07 -1.80 6.52
C GLY A 26 12.57 -1.97 6.32
N SER A 27 11.85 -1.95 7.45
CA SER A 27 10.40 -2.01 7.50
C SER A 27 9.83 -0.59 7.57
N HIS A 28 8.89 -0.28 6.68
CA HIS A 28 8.19 1.00 6.67
C HIS A 28 6.74 0.74 7.01
N ALA A 29 6.26 1.31 8.11
CA ALA A 29 4.93 1.06 8.65
C ALA A 29 4.28 2.38 9.05
N PHE A 30 3.05 2.60 8.59
CA PHE A 30 2.31 3.83 8.84
C PHE A 30 0.86 3.49 9.18
N MET A 31 0.38 4.00 10.31
CA MET A 31 -1.00 3.79 10.78
C MET A 31 -1.90 5.00 10.48
N SER A 32 -1.35 6.05 9.87
CA SER A 32 -2.11 7.24 9.51
C SER A 32 -1.44 8.04 8.38
N ALA A 33 -2.24 8.85 7.68
CA ALA A 33 -1.73 9.80 6.68
C ALA A 33 -0.71 10.78 7.26
N LYS A 34 -0.83 11.12 8.56
CA LYS A 34 0.10 12.02 9.27
C LYS A 34 1.48 11.37 9.45
N GLU A 35 1.54 10.11 9.83
CA GLU A 35 2.80 9.37 9.94
C GLU A 35 3.49 9.21 8.58
N ALA A 36 2.69 9.04 7.52
CA ALA A 36 3.15 8.85 6.16
C ALA A 36 3.59 10.13 5.44
N GLU A 37 3.46 11.32 6.05
CA GLU A 37 3.62 12.61 5.35
C GLU A 37 4.99 12.77 4.67
N LYS A 38 6.05 12.18 5.25
CA LYS A 38 7.42 12.24 4.73
C LYS A 38 7.78 11.08 3.81
N ASP A 39 6.90 10.12 3.63
CA ASP A 39 7.11 8.99 2.73
C ASP A 39 6.28 9.16 1.45
N PRO A 40 6.91 9.34 0.27
CA PRO A 40 6.18 9.60 -0.97
C PRO A 40 5.16 8.53 -1.34
N LEU A 41 5.50 7.25 -1.16
CA LEU A 41 4.62 6.13 -1.52
C LEU A 41 3.43 6.07 -0.57
N ALA A 42 3.69 6.01 0.73
CA ALA A 42 2.64 5.88 1.72
C ALA A 42 1.71 7.09 1.69
N LYS A 43 2.25 8.31 1.52
CA LYS A 43 1.46 9.53 1.38
C LYS A 43 0.48 9.45 0.21
N GLU A 44 0.93 9.02 -0.97
CA GLU A 44 0.05 8.86 -2.14
C GLU A 44 -1.03 7.80 -1.90
N ILE A 45 -0.68 6.67 -1.27
CA ILE A 45 -1.66 5.62 -0.97
C ILE A 45 -2.71 6.12 0.04
N PHE A 46 -2.32 6.84 1.09
CA PHE A 46 -3.27 7.43 2.03
C PHE A 46 -4.18 8.49 1.40
N ALA A 47 -3.72 9.21 0.38
CA ALA A 47 -4.52 10.20 -0.33
C ALA A 47 -5.72 9.57 -1.09
N LEU A 48 -5.77 8.25 -1.23
CA LEU A 48 -6.93 7.52 -1.76
C LEU A 48 -8.13 7.49 -0.80
N GLY A 49 -7.97 7.96 0.44
CA GLY A 49 -9.05 8.22 1.40
C GLY A 49 -9.44 7.02 2.27
N ASP A 50 -9.75 5.87 1.67
CA ASP A 50 -10.22 4.68 2.40
C ASP A 50 -9.10 3.83 3.02
N VAL A 51 -7.86 4.33 3.09
CA VAL A 51 -6.71 3.58 3.60
C VAL A 51 -6.51 3.83 5.10
N THR A 52 -6.33 2.75 5.86
CA THR A 52 -6.12 2.77 7.31
C THR A 52 -4.70 2.45 7.72
N SER A 53 -3.97 1.64 6.94
CA SER A 53 -2.55 1.43 7.16
C SER A 53 -1.81 1.06 5.89
N VAL A 54 -0.51 1.38 5.87
CA VAL A 54 0.41 1.03 4.79
C VAL A 54 1.65 0.43 5.42
N PHE A 55 2.06 -0.72 4.90
CA PHE A 55 3.28 -1.40 5.34
C PHE A 55 4.03 -1.93 4.12
N TYR A 56 5.33 -1.70 4.01
CA TYR A 56 6.13 -2.35 2.98
C TYR A 56 7.55 -2.64 3.46
N MET A 57 8.10 -3.73 2.90
CA MET A 57 9.44 -4.22 3.16
C MET A 57 9.83 -5.17 2.03
N ASN A 58 11.12 -5.21 1.68
CA ASN A 58 11.65 -6.09 0.64
C ASN A 58 10.85 -5.92 -0.66
N ASN A 59 10.11 -6.94 -1.11
CA ASN A 59 9.37 -6.95 -2.36
C ASN A 59 7.84 -6.97 -2.18
N PHE A 60 7.33 -6.54 -1.03
CA PHE A 60 5.88 -6.52 -0.81
C PHE A 60 5.40 -5.26 -0.08
N LEU A 61 4.15 -4.92 -0.38
CA LEU A 61 3.37 -3.82 0.19
C LEU A 61 2.05 -4.40 0.68
N THR A 62 1.70 -4.18 1.94
CA THR A 62 0.38 -4.45 2.49
C THR A 62 -0.34 -3.12 2.69
N VAL A 63 -1.54 -3.01 2.13
CA VAL A 63 -2.45 -1.88 2.39
C VAL A 63 -3.63 -2.41 3.16
N SER A 64 -4.05 -1.70 4.20
CA SER A 64 -5.32 -1.92 4.88
C SER A 64 -6.28 -0.81 4.53
N LYS A 65 -7.55 -1.15 4.32
CA LYS A 65 -8.63 -0.19 4.05
C LYS A 65 -9.62 -0.13 5.22
N THR A 66 -10.53 0.84 5.16
CA THR A 66 -11.72 0.88 6.01
C THR A 66 -12.65 -0.32 5.70
N PRO A 67 -13.52 -0.74 6.63
CA PRO A 67 -14.50 -1.80 6.36
C PRO A 67 -15.41 -1.48 5.17
N THR A 68 -15.74 -0.20 4.97
CA THR A 68 -16.60 0.30 3.88
C THR A 68 -15.87 0.57 2.57
N GLY A 69 -14.54 0.60 2.57
CA GLY A 69 -13.73 0.89 1.39
C GLY A 69 -13.84 -0.20 0.32
N ASP A 70 -13.57 0.16 -0.93
CA ASP A 70 -13.68 -0.74 -2.09
C ASP A 70 -12.33 -0.96 -2.75
N TRP A 71 -11.88 -2.22 -2.82
CA TRP A 71 -10.62 -2.58 -3.47
C TRP A 71 -10.60 -2.24 -4.96
N ASN A 72 -11.74 -2.28 -5.65
CA ASN A 72 -11.81 -1.91 -7.07
C ASN A 72 -11.47 -0.43 -7.30
N LYS A 73 -11.79 0.43 -6.33
CA LYS A 73 -11.46 1.87 -6.40
C LYS A 73 -10.02 2.15 -5.98
N LEU A 74 -9.51 1.42 -5.01
CA LEU A 74 -8.16 1.63 -4.47
C LEU A 74 -7.07 1.05 -5.38
N ARG A 75 -7.35 -0.04 -6.09
CA ARG A 75 -6.35 -0.81 -6.83
C ARG A 75 -5.58 0.04 -7.83
N ASP A 76 -6.28 0.76 -8.71
CA ASP A 76 -5.62 1.55 -9.76
C ASP A 76 -4.74 2.65 -9.17
N GLY A 77 -5.18 3.28 -8.08
CA GLY A 77 -4.39 4.29 -7.36
C GLY A 77 -3.13 3.70 -6.71
N ILE A 78 -3.22 2.52 -6.10
CA ILE A 78 -2.08 1.82 -5.50
C ILE A 78 -1.08 1.42 -6.59
N PHE A 79 -1.56 0.90 -7.72
CA PHE A 79 -0.70 0.52 -8.85
C PHE A 79 0.02 1.74 -9.43
N ALA A 80 -0.69 2.85 -9.60
CA ALA A 80 -0.11 4.10 -10.07
C ALA A 80 0.94 4.66 -9.10
N ALA A 81 0.70 4.61 -7.79
CA ALA A 81 1.66 5.05 -6.78
C ALA A 81 2.95 4.21 -6.82
N VAL A 82 2.82 2.88 -6.90
CA VAL A 82 3.97 1.95 -6.99
C VAL A 82 4.74 2.08 -8.31
N ALA A 83 4.09 2.50 -9.39
CA ALA A 83 4.74 2.69 -10.68
C ALA A 83 5.71 3.90 -10.72
N LYS A 84 5.56 4.86 -9.79
CA LYS A 84 6.36 6.11 -9.74
C LYS A 84 7.67 6.00 -8.96
N ILE A 85 7.86 4.91 -8.22
CA ILE A 85 9.06 4.58 -7.44
C ILE A 85 9.91 3.56 -8.19
#